data_AF-A0A8J7RY44-F1
#
_entry.id   AF-A0A8J7RY44-F1
#
_cell.length_a   1.000
_cell.length_b   1.000
_cell.length_c   1.000
_cell.angle_alpha   90.00
_cell.angle_beta   90.00
_cell.angle_gamma   90.00
#
_symmetry.space_group_name_H-M   'P 1'
#
loop_
_entity.id
_entity.type
_entity.pdbx_description
1 polymer ?
#
loop_
_entity_poly.entity_id
_entity_poly.type
_entity_poly.pdbx_seq_one_letter_code
_entity_poly.pdbx_strand_id
1 'polypeptide(L)' 'MNSYIATFHTHFSAQCTARNMEKAGIDARMAPVPRTLSTDCGTCVRYTAEAP' A
#
# COMPACT_ATOMS: atom_id res chain seq x y z
N MET A 1 -5.54 -15.62 -3.43
CA MET A 1 -5.38 -14.16 -3.36
C MET A 1 -4.67 -13.84 -2.06
N ASN A 2 -3.46 -13.30 -2.12
CA ASN A 2 -2.65 -12.97 -0.95
C ASN A 2 -2.76 -11.49 -0.65
N SER A 3 -2.64 -11.13 0.63
CA SER A 3 -2.59 -9.74 1.08
C SER A 3 -1.15 -9.26 1.15
N TYR A 4 -0.86 -8.18 0.46
CA TYR A 4 0.46 -7.56 0.36
C TYR A 4 0.46 -6.15 0.95
N ILE A 5 1.66 -5.68 1.31
CA ILE A 5 1.89 -4.33 1.81
C ILE A 5 2.97 -3.70 0.93
N ALA A 6 2.61 -2.64 0.20
CA ALA A 6 3.56 -1.80 -0.50
C ALA A 6 3.94 -0.62 0.41
N THR A 7 5.22 -0.50 0.74
CA THR A 7 5.76 0.62 1.53
C THR A 7 6.30 1.72 0.61
N PHE A 8 6.12 2.98 1.02
CA PHE A 8 6.53 4.12 0.22
C PHE A 8 7.32 5.13 1.06
N HIS A 9 8.29 5.80 0.45
CA HIS A 9 9.04 6.87 1.11
C HIS A 9 8.24 8.18 1.26
N THR A 10 7.18 8.38 0.45
CA THR A 10 6.35 9.60 0.53
C THR A 10 4.86 9.26 0.53
N HIS A 11 4.07 10.07 1.26
CA HIS A 11 2.61 9.97 1.25
C HIS A 11 2.02 10.13 -0.15
N PHE A 12 2.60 11.01 -0.97
CA PHE A 12 2.13 11.25 -2.33
C PHE A 12 2.25 10.00 -3.20
N SER A 13 3.40 9.32 -3.17
CA SER A 13 3.58 8.07 -3.92
C SER A 13 2.63 6.95 -3.47
N ALA A 14 2.35 6.85 -2.17
CA ALA A 14 1.34 5.92 -1.65
C ALA A 14 -0.06 6.25 -2.17
N GLN A 15 -0.44 7.53 -2.20
CA GLN A 15 -1.75 7.96 -2.69
C GLN A 15 -1.92 7.75 -4.19
N CYS A 16 -0.90 8.10 -5.00
CA CYS A 16 -0.92 7.85 -6.44
C CYS A 16 -1.07 6.35 -6.74
N THR A 17 -0.34 5.51 -6.01
CA THR A 17 -0.39 4.06 -6.20
C THR A 17 -1.75 3.48 -5.81
N ALA A 18 -2.30 3.86 -4.66
CA ALA A 18 -3.64 3.43 -4.24
C ALA A 18 -4.71 3.79 -5.28
N ARG A 19 -4.69 5.03 -5.79
CA ARG A 19 -5.61 5.47 -6.85
C ARG A 19 -5.44 4.70 -8.16
N ASN A 20 -4.21 4.37 -8.54
CA ASN A 20 -3.96 3.58 -9.75
C ASN A 20 -4.45 2.14 -9.59
N MET A 21 -4.27 1.54 -8.41
CA MET A 21 -4.76 0.20 -8.09
C MET A 21 -6.30 0.16 -8.05
N GLU A 22 -6.95 1.16 -7.43
CA GLU A 22 -8.41 1.30 -7.44
C GLU A 22 -8.96 1.41 -8.87
N LYS A 23 -8.30 2.19 -9.74
CA LYS A 23 -8.66 2.30 -11.17
C LYS A 23 -8.46 0.98 -11.94
N ALA A 24 -7.51 0.16 -11.51
CA ALA A 24 -7.28 -1.18 -12.08
C ALA A 24 -8.25 -2.24 -11.51
N GLY A 25 -9.16 -1.88 -10.60
CA GLY A 25 -10.10 -2.80 -9.96
C GLY A 25 -9.47 -3.66 -8.86
N ILE A 26 -8.28 -3.29 -8.37
CA ILE A 26 -7.60 -3.97 -7.27
C ILE A 26 -8.10 -3.39 -5.94
N ASP A 27 -8.49 -4.23 -4.99
CA ASP A 27 -8.79 -3.78 -3.62
C ASP A 27 -7.48 -3.32 -2.95
N ALA A 28 -7.26 -2.01 -2.97
CA ALA A 28 -6.10 -1.35 -2.40
C ALA A 28 -6.56 -0.27 -1.41
N ARG A 29 -5.99 -0.25 -0.21
CA ARG A 29 -6.30 0.74 0.83
C ARG A 29 -5.02 1.29 1.45
N MET A 30 -4.97 2.61 1.62
CA MET A 30 -3.90 3.25 2.36
C MET A 30 -4.03 2.97 3.86
N ALA A 31 -2.91 2.68 4.52
CA ALA A 31 -2.82 2.46 5.95
C ALA A 31 -1.46 2.93 6.49
N PRO A 32 -1.35 3.28 7.77
CA PRO A 32 -0.04 3.51 8.39
C PRO A 32 0.82 2.23 8.31
N VAL A 33 2.12 2.41 8.05
CA VAL A 33 3.07 1.29 8.00
C VAL A 33 3.09 0.60 9.38
N PRO A 34 2.97 -0.74 9.43
CA PRO A 34 3.16 -1.47 10.67
C PRO A 34 4.53 -1.19 11.30
N ARG A 35 4.57 -0.95 12.61
CA ARG A 35 5.83 -0.70 13.35
C ARG A 35 6.85 -1.83 13.24
N THR A 36 6.41 -3.04 12.91
CA THR A 36 7.26 -4.19 12.66
C THR A 36 8.00 -4.10 11.31
N LEU A 37 7.52 -3.30 10.36
CA LEU A 37 8.09 -3.12 9.03
C LEU A 37 8.86 -1.81 8.88
N SER A 38 8.48 -0.77 9.63
CA SER A 38 9.24 0.48 9.69
C SER A 38 9.04 1.17 11.04
N THR A 39 10.10 1.75 11.58
CA THR A 39 10.05 2.62 12.75
C THR A 39 9.53 4.03 12.43
N ASP A 40 9.48 4.40 11.15
CA ASP A 40 8.98 5.70 10.71
C ASP A 40 7.46 5.71 10.58
N CYS A 41 6.84 6.88 10.79
CA CYS A 41 5.40 7.12 10.63
C CYS A 41 4.91 7.12 9.17
N GLY A 42 5.60 6.39 8.28
CA GLY A 42 5.32 6.32 6.86
C GLY A 42 3.95 5.73 6.53
N THR A 43 3.58 5.82 5.26
CA THR A 43 2.33 5.26 4.74
C THR A 43 2.60 4.07 3.82
N CYS A 44 1.76 3.04 3.97
CA CYS A 44 1.72 1.89 3.08
C CYS A 44 0.38 1.79 2.36
N VAL A 45 0.37 1.01 1.30
CA VAL A 45 -0.86 0.56 0.63
C VAL A 45 -0.96 -0.94 0.87
N ARG A 46 -2.08 -1.37 1.46
CA ARG A 46 -2.46 -2.77 1.59
C ARG A 46 -3.28 -3.15 0.38
N TYR A 47 -2.89 -4.21 -0.33
CA TYR A 47 -3.60 -4.66 -1.53
C TYR A 47 -3.69 -6.18 -1.58
N THR A 48 -4.69 -6.70 -2.28
CA THR A 48 -4.80 -8.14 -2.56
C THR A 48 -4.45 -8.43 -4.01
N ALA A 49 -3.52 -9.37 -4.21
CA ALA A 49 -3.11 -9.82 -5.54
C ALA A 49 -2.80 -11.33 -5.53
N GLU A 50 -2.68 -11.92 -6.72
CA GLU A 50 -2.26 -13.33 -6.85
C GLU A 50 -0.74 -13.47 -6.68
N ALA A 51 0.02 -12.49 -7.17
CA ALA A 51 1.47 -12.38 -7.04
C ALA A 51 1.86 -10.98 -6.50
N PRO A 52 3.06 -10.83 -5.90
CA PRO A 52 3.57 -9.54 -5.41
C PRO A 52 3.68 -8.48 -6.50
#